data_AF-A0A9X3MPX6-F1
#
_entry.id   AF-A0A9X3MPX6-F1
#
_cell.length_a   1.000
_cell.length_b   1.000
_cell.length_c   1.000
_cell.angle_alpha   90.00
_cell.angle_beta   90.00
_cell.angle_gamma   90.00
#
_symmetry.space_group_name_H-M   'P 1'
#
loop_
_entity.id
_entity.type
_entity.pdbx_description
1 polymer ?
#
loop_
_entity_poly.entity_id
_entity_poly.type
_entity_poly.pdbx_seq_one_letter_code
_entity_poly.pdbx_strand_id
1 'polypeptide(L)'
;MLLPFRLSAPLALIALALFAGAASASVHVTTFQTPSHRILCGYERGDDDPAHIRCDLRFLAGRAAYLWPTGKAFIDGANDVIADPHTAPVLAYGHSRRFGQFRCTSRTTGLTCINRTDHHGFTVSREHRRMF
;
A
#
# COMPACT_ATOMS: atom_id res chain seq x y z
N MET A 1 45.72 -54.77 17.45
CA MET A 1 44.62 -54.13 18.20
C MET A 1 44.20 -52.89 17.41
N LEU A 2 42.90 -52.82 17.02
CA LEU A 2 42.18 -51.72 16.32
C LEU A 2 42.43 -51.60 14.80
N LEU A 3 41.50 -51.47 13.84
CA LEU A 3 40.06 -51.74 13.62
C LEU A 3 39.85 -51.59 12.06
N PRO A 4 38.94 -52.31 11.37
CA PRO A 4 38.84 -52.33 9.90
C PRO A 4 37.99 -51.18 9.31
N PHE A 5 38.43 -50.59 8.19
CA PHE A 5 37.70 -49.60 7.38
C PHE A 5 37.51 -50.15 5.95
N ARG A 6 36.42 -49.96 5.22
CA ARG A 6 34.99 -49.72 5.47
C ARG A 6 34.30 -50.25 4.21
N LEU A 7 33.13 -50.87 4.34
CA LEU A 7 32.34 -51.33 3.20
C LEU A 7 31.88 -50.15 2.33
N SER A 8 32.15 -50.24 1.04
CA SER A 8 31.66 -49.35 -0.01
C SER A 8 30.32 -49.87 -0.55
N ALA A 9 29.24 -49.09 -0.44
CA ALA A 9 28.11 -49.16 -1.36
C ALA A 9 27.21 -47.92 -1.16
N PRO A 10 27.20 -46.94 -2.07
CA PRO A 10 26.22 -45.86 -2.03
C PRO A 10 24.95 -46.37 -2.72
N LEU A 11 23.90 -46.70 -1.95
CA LEU A 11 22.56 -46.81 -2.53
C LEU A 11 22.01 -45.40 -2.76
N ALA A 12 21.98 -45.02 -4.03
CA ALA A 12 21.25 -43.88 -4.53
C ALA A 12 19.74 -44.06 -4.38
N LEU A 13 19.04 -42.97 -4.00
CA LEU A 13 17.86 -42.41 -4.70
C LEU A 13 17.29 -41.29 -3.82
N ILE A 14 17.80 -40.08 -4.02
CA ILE A 14 17.22 -38.85 -3.47
C ILE A 14 15.99 -38.54 -4.33
N ALA A 15 14.80 -38.90 -3.85
CA ALA A 15 13.56 -38.35 -4.39
C ALA A 15 13.42 -36.91 -3.89
N LEU A 16 14.04 -35.97 -4.62
CA LEU A 16 13.90 -34.54 -4.36
C LEU A 16 12.49 -34.13 -4.80
N ALA A 17 11.53 -34.20 -3.87
CA ALA A 17 10.18 -33.72 -4.09
C ALA A 17 10.24 -32.22 -4.44
N LEU A 18 9.90 -31.89 -5.69
CA LEU A 18 9.69 -30.54 -6.18
C LEU A 18 8.46 -29.95 -5.48
N PHE A 19 8.63 -29.43 -4.27
CA PHE A 19 7.68 -28.48 -3.70
C PHE A 19 7.82 -27.17 -4.45
N ALA A 20 7.17 -27.06 -5.62
CA ALA A 20 6.92 -25.77 -6.26
C ALA A 20 6.01 -24.97 -5.32
N GLY A 21 6.62 -24.16 -4.45
CA GLY A 21 5.89 -23.25 -3.58
C GLY A 21 5.05 -22.31 -4.44
N ALA A 22 3.75 -22.22 -4.16
CA ALA A 22 2.90 -21.20 -4.77
C ALA A 22 3.49 -19.83 -4.40
N ALA A 23 3.91 -19.05 -5.41
CA ALA A 23 4.29 -17.67 -5.20
C ALA A 23 3.06 -16.93 -4.66
N SER A 24 3.13 -16.44 -3.43
CA SER A 24 2.09 -15.60 -2.86
C SER A 24 2.26 -14.19 -3.42
N ALA A 25 1.21 -13.61 -3.99
CA ALA A 25 1.21 -12.20 -4.37
C ALA A 25 1.43 -11.35 -3.12
N SER A 26 2.40 -10.44 -3.15
CA SER A 26 2.71 -9.55 -2.05
C SER A 26 2.16 -8.15 -2.32
N VAL A 27 1.58 -7.53 -1.29
CA VAL A 27 1.15 -6.14 -1.34
C VAL A 27 1.97 -5.35 -0.33
N HIS A 28 2.71 -4.37 -0.82
CA HIS A 28 3.47 -3.44 0.02
C HIS A 28 2.66 -2.15 0.20
N VAL A 29 2.35 -1.82 1.45
CA VAL A 29 1.58 -0.62 1.79
C VAL A 29 2.42 0.32 2.64
N THR A 30 2.57 1.57 2.19
CA THR A 30 3.14 2.64 3.02
C THR A 30 2.04 3.60 3.45
N THR A 31 1.81 3.70 4.74
CA THR A 31 0.65 4.41 5.28
C THR A 31 1.00 5.79 5.84
N PHE A 32 0.00 6.65 5.91
CA PHE A 32 0.01 7.86 6.71
C PHE A 32 -1.41 8.29 7.03
N GLN A 33 -1.58 9.14 8.02
CA GLN A 33 -2.86 9.75 8.34
C GLN A 33 -2.74 11.26 8.51
N THR A 34 -3.88 11.94 8.35
CA THR A 34 -3.98 13.37 8.66
C THR A 34 -4.01 13.59 10.19
N PRO A 35 -3.61 14.77 10.69
CA PRO A 35 -3.62 15.06 12.12
C PRO A 35 -5.01 15.03 12.77
N SER A 36 -6.08 15.21 11.98
CA SER A 36 -7.46 15.05 12.48
C SER A 36 -7.90 13.60 12.63
N HIS A 37 -7.08 12.64 12.16
CA HIS A 37 -7.38 11.21 12.10
C HIS A 37 -8.63 10.86 11.30
N ARG A 38 -9.14 11.80 10.47
CA ARG A 38 -10.34 11.59 9.66
C ARG A 38 -10.04 11.05 8.26
N ILE A 39 -8.78 11.07 7.85
CA ILE A 39 -8.31 10.54 6.56
C ILE A 39 -7.08 9.68 6.84
N LEU A 40 -7.17 8.40 6.48
CA LEU A 40 -6.11 7.41 6.55
C LEU A 40 -5.78 6.96 5.13
N CYS A 41 -4.51 7.03 4.75
CA CYS A 41 -4.08 6.76 3.39
C CYS A 41 -2.98 5.71 3.34
N GLY A 42 -2.92 5.04 2.20
CA GLY A 42 -1.91 4.07 1.84
C GLY A 42 -1.43 4.32 0.42
N TYR A 43 -0.12 4.20 0.25
CA TYR A 43 0.49 3.95 -1.04
C TYR A 43 0.63 2.45 -1.19
N GLU A 44 -0.26 1.87 -2.00
CA GLU A 44 -0.37 0.43 -2.21
C GLU A 44 0.38 0.05 -3.49
N ARG A 45 1.18 -1.01 -3.42
CA ARG A 45 1.86 -1.61 -4.57
C ARG A 45 1.72 -3.12 -4.48
N GLY A 46 1.04 -3.72 -5.44
CA GLY A 46 1.09 -5.17 -5.67
C GLY A 46 2.18 -5.52 -6.68
N ASP A 47 2.48 -6.82 -6.79
CA ASP A 47 3.41 -7.32 -7.80
C ASP A 47 2.87 -7.14 -9.23
N ASP A 48 1.56 -7.34 -9.41
CA ASP A 48 0.87 -7.22 -10.71
C ASP A 48 0.01 -5.94 -10.84
N ASP A 49 -0.10 -5.14 -9.77
CA ASP A 49 -0.95 -3.95 -9.73
C ASP A 49 -0.11 -2.66 -9.74
N PRO A 50 -0.47 -1.67 -10.59
CA PRO A 50 0.22 -0.41 -10.59
C PRO A 50 0.03 0.30 -9.26
N ALA A 51 1.12 0.82 -8.72
CA ALA A 51 1.08 1.45 -7.41
C ALA A 51 0.18 2.68 -7.41
N HIS A 52 -0.70 2.81 -6.43
CA HIS A 52 -1.70 3.87 -6.37
C HIS A 52 -1.84 4.44 -4.95
N ILE A 53 -2.53 5.57 -4.84
CA ILE A 53 -2.94 6.13 -3.55
C ILE A 53 -4.40 5.76 -3.31
N ARG A 54 -4.67 5.20 -2.14
CA ARG A 54 -6.00 5.05 -1.58
C ARG A 54 -6.07 5.80 -0.25
N CYS A 55 -7.16 6.50 -0.02
CA CYS A 55 -7.43 7.24 1.22
C CYS A 55 -8.82 6.92 1.74
N ASP A 56 -8.91 6.16 2.82
CA ASP A 56 -10.16 5.88 3.53
C ASP A 56 -10.66 7.16 4.21
N LEU A 57 -11.87 7.57 3.84
CA LEU A 57 -12.52 8.79 4.31
C LEU A 57 -13.39 8.46 5.51
N ARG A 58 -12.84 8.50 6.73
CA ARG A 58 -13.54 8.10 7.97
C ARG A 58 -14.72 9.02 8.36
N PHE A 59 -14.96 10.08 7.60
CA PHE A 59 -16.12 10.95 7.69
C PHE A 59 -17.20 10.63 6.64
N LEU A 60 -16.96 9.65 5.76
CA LEU A 60 -17.84 9.22 4.69
C LEU A 60 -17.85 7.68 4.67
N ALA A 61 -18.83 7.09 5.37
CA ALA A 61 -18.86 5.66 5.68
C ALA A 61 -18.64 4.77 4.44
N GLY A 62 -17.67 3.85 4.54
CA GLY A 62 -17.37 2.87 3.49
C GLY A 62 -16.86 3.48 2.18
N ARG A 63 -16.33 4.71 2.19
CA ARG A 63 -15.80 5.37 0.99
C ARG A 63 -14.31 5.66 1.11
N ALA A 64 -13.61 5.46 0.00
CA ALA A 64 -12.22 5.84 -0.16
C ALA A 64 -12.02 6.68 -1.42
N ALA A 65 -11.05 7.59 -1.39
CA ALA A 65 -10.57 8.31 -2.56
C ALA A 65 -9.38 7.55 -3.17
N TYR A 66 -9.38 7.40 -4.49
CA TYR A 66 -8.38 6.66 -5.25
C TYR A 66 -7.70 7.58 -6.25
N LEU A 67 -6.39 7.37 -6.42
CA LEU A 67 -5.56 8.05 -7.40
C LEU A 67 -4.54 7.08 -7.98
N TRP A 68 -4.79 6.68 -9.22
CA TRP A 68 -3.96 5.76 -10.00
C TRP A 68 -2.85 6.51 -10.76
N PRO A 69 -1.84 5.79 -11.29
CA PRO A 69 -0.77 6.40 -12.09
C PRO A 69 -1.24 7.08 -13.38
N THR A 70 -2.45 6.78 -13.83
CA THR A 70 -3.11 7.37 -14.99
C THR A 70 -4.59 7.55 -14.70
N GLY A 71 -5.19 8.53 -15.38
CA GLY A 71 -6.63 8.79 -15.27
C GLY A 71 -6.99 9.67 -14.08
N LYS A 72 -8.28 10.03 -14.01
CA LYS A 72 -8.81 10.93 -12.99
C LYS A 72 -8.92 10.23 -11.65
N ALA A 73 -8.69 10.99 -10.57
CA ALA A 73 -9.05 10.52 -9.24
C ALA A 73 -10.56 10.28 -9.14
N PHE A 74 -10.96 9.37 -8.26
CA PHE A 74 -12.36 9.06 -7.99
C PHE A 74 -12.58 8.67 -6.53
N ILE A 75 -13.83 8.66 -6.10
CA ILE A 75 -14.24 8.07 -4.82
C ILE A 75 -15.07 6.84 -5.11
N ASP A 76 -14.74 5.71 -4.50
CA ASP A 76 -15.51 4.47 -4.60
C ASP A 76 -15.70 3.80 -3.22
N GLY A 77 -16.38 2.66 -3.20
CA GLY A 77 -16.59 1.83 -2.02
C GLY A 77 -15.30 1.19 -1.52
N ALA A 78 -15.18 1.11 -0.20
CA ALA A 78 -14.13 0.40 0.52
C ALA A 78 -14.80 -0.51 1.56
N ASN A 79 -14.60 -1.83 1.44
CA ASN A 79 -15.18 -2.85 2.32
C ASN A 79 -14.20 -3.35 3.39
N ASP A 80 -12.97 -2.89 3.35
CA ASP A 80 -11.88 -3.12 4.29
C ASP A 80 -11.35 -1.79 4.84
N VAL A 81 -10.40 -1.89 5.77
CA VAL A 81 -9.65 -0.74 6.27
C VAL A 81 -8.22 -0.87 5.78
N ILE A 82 -7.69 0.18 5.16
CA ILE A 82 -6.38 0.15 4.51
C ILE A 82 -5.22 -0.15 5.46
N ALA A 83 -5.35 0.21 6.74
CA ALA A 83 -4.36 -0.03 7.79
C ALA A 83 -4.92 0.19 9.19
N ASP A 84 -4.17 -0.24 10.21
CA ASP A 84 -4.45 0.15 11.58
C ASP A 84 -4.22 1.68 11.77
N PRO A 85 -5.26 2.46 12.10
CA PRO A 85 -5.13 3.91 12.31
C PRO A 85 -4.26 4.27 13.52
N HIS A 86 -4.03 3.36 14.46
CA HIS A 86 -3.22 3.62 15.65
C HIS A 86 -1.72 3.56 15.38
N THR A 87 -1.29 2.91 14.30
CA THR A 87 0.12 2.75 13.92
C THR A 87 0.52 3.59 12.71
N ALA A 88 -0.44 4.11 11.96
CA ALA A 88 -0.17 4.96 10.80
C ALA A 88 0.52 6.28 11.20
N PRO A 89 1.69 6.63 10.61
CA PRO A 89 2.37 7.89 10.90
C PRO A 89 1.53 9.12 10.54
N VAL A 90 1.58 10.16 11.36
CA VAL A 90 0.86 11.41 11.10
C VAL A 90 1.67 12.28 10.11
N LEU A 91 1.03 12.70 9.02
CA LEU A 91 1.55 13.78 8.16
C LEU A 91 1.04 15.12 8.67
N ALA A 92 1.89 15.82 9.43
CA ALA A 92 1.57 17.11 10.05
C ALA A 92 1.02 18.13 9.04
N TYR A 93 0.17 19.03 9.51
CA TYR A 93 -0.37 20.11 8.67
C TYR A 93 0.76 21.00 8.14
N GLY A 94 0.61 21.44 6.89
CA GLY A 94 1.63 22.20 6.17
C GLY A 94 2.70 21.33 5.50
N HIS A 95 2.77 20.03 5.81
CA HIS A 95 3.76 19.13 5.24
C HIS A 95 3.25 18.37 4.01
N SER A 96 4.20 17.97 3.18
CA SER A 96 3.99 17.08 2.05
C SER A 96 4.85 15.83 2.18
N ARG A 97 4.33 14.70 1.70
CA ARG A 97 5.11 13.47 1.52
C ARG A 97 4.97 12.97 0.09
N ARG A 98 6.05 12.41 -0.44
CA ARG A 98 6.11 11.81 -1.77
C ARG A 98 6.03 10.30 -1.67
N PHE A 99 5.31 9.70 -2.60
CA PHE A 99 5.14 8.26 -2.74
C PHE A 99 5.27 7.92 -4.24
N GLY A 100 6.47 7.54 -4.69
CA GLY A 100 6.75 7.44 -6.12
C GLY A 100 6.43 8.74 -6.87
N GLN A 101 5.54 8.67 -7.87
CA GLN A 101 5.05 9.82 -8.65
C GLN A 101 4.01 10.67 -7.92
N PHE A 102 3.43 10.16 -6.82
CA PHE A 102 2.39 10.87 -6.08
C PHE A 102 2.99 11.83 -5.05
N ARG A 103 2.28 12.92 -4.79
CA ARG A 103 2.53 13.81 -3.65
C ARG A 103 1.23 14.07 -2.94
N CYS A 104 1.23 13.82 -1.63
CA CYS A 104 0.14 14.18 -0.75
C CYS A 104 0.58 15.33 0.16
N THR A 105 -0.29 16.33 0.33
CA THR A 105 -0.07 17.53 1.15
C THR A 105 -1.19 17.62 2.17
N SER A 106 -0.84 17.60 3.45
CA SER A 106 -1.77 17.73 4.57
C SER A 106 -1.94 19.21 4.90
N ARG A 107 -3.16 19.73 4.85
CA ARG A 107 -3.49 21.11 5.23
C ARG A 107 -4.67 21.10 6.20
N THR A 108 -4.82 22.18 6.96
CA THR A 108 -5.98 22.36 7.85
C THR A 108 -7.30 22.34 7.08
N THR A 109 -7.28 22.74 5.80
CA THR A 109 -8.44 22.74 4.90
C THR A 109 -8.73 21.39 4.24
N GLY A 110 -7.84 20.40 4.37
CA GLY A 110 -8.01 19.08 3.76
C GLY A 110 -6.69 18.44 3.32
N LEU A 111 -6.80 17.21 2.82
CA LEU A 111 -5.70 16.49 2.20
C LEU A 111 -5.79 16.64 0.68
N THR A 112 -4.70 17.04 0.05
CA THR A 112 -4.57 17.05 -1.41
C THR A 112 -3.53 16.02 -1.84
N CYS A 113 -3.92 15.05 -2.66
CA CYS A 113 -3.00 14.13 -3.32
C CYS A 113 -3.04 14.35 -4.83
N ILE A 114 -1.86 14.43 -5.45
CA ILE A 114 -1.71 14.59 -6.89
C ILE A 114 -0.77 13.54 -7.45
N ASN A 115 -1.04 13.13 -8.68
CA ASN A 115 -0.08 12.48 -9.53
C ASN A 115 0.75 13.59 -10.19
N ARG A 116 2.05 13.59 -9.93
CA ARG A 116 2.92 14.67 -10.43
C ARG A 116 3.23 14.56 -11.92
N THR A 117 2.87 13.44 -12.55
CA THR A 117 3.13 13.18 -13.96
C THR A 117 2.04 13.78 -14.84
N ASP A 118 0.77 13.60 -14.50
CA ASP A 118 -0.38 14.03 -15.31
C ASP A 118 -1.29 15.06 -14.63
N HIS A 119 -0.94 15.48 -13.41
CA HIS A 119 -1.64 16.47 -12.59
C HIS A 119 -3.06 16.12 -12.14
N HIS A 120 -3.52 14.89 -12.40
CA HIS A 120 -4.75 14.40 -11.80
C HIS A 120 -4.58 14.21 -10.29
N GLY A 121 -5.67 14.28 -9.56
CA GLY A 121 -5.64 14.21 -8.11
C GLY A 121 -6.96 14.51 -7.45
N PHE A 122 -6.89 14.62 -6.13
CA PHE A 122 -8.04 14.97 -5.33
C PHE A 122 -7.68 15.91 -4.20
N THR A 123 -8.68 16.66 -3.74
CA THR A 123 -8.66 17.36 -2.46
C THR A 123 -9.90 16.94 -1.67
N VAL A 124 -9.68 16.42 -0.46
CA VAL A 124 -10.75 15.87 0.38
C VAL A 124 -10.66 16.40 1.80
N SER A 125 -11.82 16.75 2.34
CA SER A 125 -12.09 17.09 3.73
C SER A 125 -13.53 16.66 4.07
N ARG A 126 -13.96 16.89 5.32
CA ARG A 126 -15.33 16.60 5.73
C ARG A 126 -16.34 17.38 4.88
N GLU A 127 -16.02 18.63 4.56
CA GLU A 127 -16.90 19.60 3.89
C GLU A 127 -16.74 19.58 2.37
N HIS A 128 -15.54 19.30 1.86
CA HIS A 128 -15.23 19.42 0.44
C HIS A 128 -14.60 18.15 -0.12
N ARG A 129 -15.06 17.72 -1.30
CA ARG A 129 -14.43 16.66 -2.08
C ARG A 129 -14.35 17.12 -3.54
N ARG A 130 -13.13 17.26 -4.05
CA ARG A 130 -12.87 17.64 -5.44
C ARG A 130 -11.94 16.61 -6.07
N MET A 131 -12.38 16.03 -7.17
CA MET A 131 -11.56 15.21 -8.07
C MET A 131 -11.15 16.07 -9.26
N PHE A 132 -9.93 15.89 -9.76
CA PHE A 132 -9.41 16.64 -10.90
C PHE A 132 -8.34 15.87 -11.65
#